data_AF-A0A015J7Y3-F1
#
_entry.id   AF-A0A015J7Y3-F1
#
_cell.length_a   1.000
_cell.length_b   1.000
_cell.length_c   1.000
_cell.angle_alpha   90.00
_cell.angle_beta   90.00
_cell.angle_gamma   90.00
#
_symmetry.space_group_name_H-M   'P 1'
#
loop_
_entity.id
_entity.type
_entity.pdbx_description
1 polymer ?
#
loop_
_entity_poly.entity_id
_entity_poly.type
_entity_poly.pdbx_seq_one_letter_code
_entity_poly.pdbx_strand_id
1 'polypeptide(L)'
;MMLFTFLVISSRIVIKIQMKHGMHGRIVSILRVDDTQDTCIKIERIFEFGLLPLVLKSKHRKAASNDGCLWMTDDTIIINPINILSKVDIWLSDINELSNYQYFINEIVYYINGRWITRPIDLRHQHPVEYITIQNSPPNLPIYKFFLDIYIDKFGPFRNAYHAIGGIYLQISNMKQVLRQKFKNHFLYGFIPYSAASDEVLQPIIKDIQELEKGYELEINNQRVWVSGGLGVITSDLPEGNKQAGVKNHNANYGCCNCMIHHNDLHDIFFNIAKHGRYHHKTMLQIADVKNAQT
;
A
#
# COMPACT_ATOMS: atom_id res chain seq x y z
N MET A 1 10.62 5.55 3.70
CA MET A 1 10.28 4.34 4.46
C MET A 1 9.06 4.67 5.29
N MET A 2 7.90 4.07 4.98
CA MET A 2 6.62 4.45 5.59
C MET A 2 6.59 4.00 7.05
N LEU A 3 6.90 4.91 7.98
CA LEU A 3 6.18 4.85 9.24
C LEU A 3 4.72 5.18 8.89
N PHE A 4 3.79 4.26 9.15
CA PHE A 4 2.38 4.62 9.26
C PHE A 4 2.19 5.38 10.57
N THR A 5 2.78 6.56 10.66
CA THR A 5 2.32 7.57 11.60
C THR A 5 1.03 8.10 10.99
N PHE A 6 -0.11 7.73 11.56
CA PHE A 6 -1.38 8.31 11.15
C PHE A 6 -1.46 9.72 11.72
N LEU A 7 -1.85 10.68 10.90
CA LEU A 7 -2.20 12.00 11.43
C LEU A 7 -3.53 11.85 12.17
N VAL A 8 -3.48 11.96 13.49
CA VAL A 8 -4.68 11.96 14.34
C VAL A 8 -4.96 13.40 14.74
N ILE A 9 -6.13 13.91 14.37
CA ILE A 9 -6.65 15.20 14.82
C ILE A 9 -7.94 14.91 15.58
N SER A 10 -8.05 15.39 16.82
CA SER A 10 -9.24 15.17 17.68
C SER A 10 -9.66 13.70 17.79
N SER A 11 -8.69 12.81 18.02
CA SER A 11 -8.89 11.35 18.16
C SER A 11 -9.48 10.64 16.94
N ARG A 12 -9.46 11.27 15.76
CA ARG A 12 -9.85 10.66 14.48
C ARG A 12 -8.70 10.67 13.51
N ILE A 13 -8.55 9.58 12.77
CA ILE A 13 -7.55 9.50 11.69
C ILE A 13 -7.99 10.42 10.58
N VAL A 14 -7.10 11.34 10.22
CA VAL A 14 -7.30 12.28 9.14
C VAL A 14 -6.64 11.72 7.90
N ILE A 15 -7.46 11.44 6.89
CA ILE A 15 -7.00 10.94 5.59
C ILE A 15 -7.08 12.05 4.54
N LYS A 16 -8.05 12.94 4.66
CA LYS A 16 -8.33 14.02 3.69
C LYS A 16 -8.25 15.37 4.38
N ILE A 17 -7.54 16.30 3.75
CA ILE A 17 -7.21 17.60 4.32
C ILE A 17 -7.47 18.73 3.33
N GLN A 18 -7.72 19.91 3.89
CA GLN A 18 -7.59 21.18 3.20
C GLN A 18 -6.23 21.78 3.51
N MET A 19 -5.57 22.29 2.48
CA MET A 19 -4.29 22.98 2.53
C MET A 19 -4.49 24.47 2.22
N LYS A 20 -3.47 25.28 2.51
CA LYS A 20 -3.44 26.70 2.13
C LYS A 20 -3.79 26.88 0.64
N HIS A 21 -4.46 28.00 0.34
CA HIS A 21 -4.96 28.34 -1.01
C HIS A 21 -6.09 27.43 -1.51
N GLY A 22 -6.84 26.79 -0.60
CA GLY A 22 -8.03 25.99 -0.96
C GLY A 22 -7.72 24.63 -1.57
N MET A 23 -6.45 24.22 -1.65
CA MET A 23 -6.10 22.93 -2.24
C MET A 23 -6.50 21.78 -1.32
N HIS A 24 -7.04 20.70 -1.89
CA HIS A 24 -7.40 19.49 -1.17
C HIS A 24 -6.34 18.42 -1.38
N GLY A 25 -6.22 17.51 -0.42
CA GLY A 25 -5.25 16.43 -0.51
C GLY A 25 -5.60 15.22 0.33
N ARG A 26 -5.13 14.06 -0.10
CA ARG A 26 -5.19 12.81 0.64
C ARG A 26 -3.81 12.52 1.22
N ILE A 27 -3.73 12.30 2.53
CA ILE A 27 -2.48 11.90 3.19
C ILE A 27 -2.13 10.48 2.75
N VAL A 28 -0.92 10.34 2.22
CA VAL A 28 -0.36 9.05 1.78
C VAL A 28 0.65 8.54 2.78
N SER A 29 1.52 9.40 3.30
CA SER A 29 2.52 9.01 4.30
C SER A 29 3.03 10.20 5.09
N ILE A 30 3.53 9.91 6.29
CA ILE A 30 4.34 10.84 7.08
C ILE A 30 5.80 10.44 6.91
N LEU A 31 6.63 11.44 6.61
CA LEU A 31 8.03 11.31 6.30
C LEU A 31 8.84 12.00 7.39
N ARG A 32 9.99 11.42 7.74
CA ARG A 32 10.99 12.07 8.58
C ARG A 32 12.24 12.31 7.73
N VAL A 33 12.71 13.54 7.70
CA VAL A 33 13.91 13.92 6.96
C VAL A 33 15.12 13.54 7.80
N ASP A 34 15.98 12.67 7.29
CA ASP A 34 17.06 12.05 8.07
C ASP A 34 18.03 13.08 8.68
N ASP A 35 18.34 14.15 7.95
CA ASP A 35 19.35 15.13 8.34
C ASP A 35 18.83 16.19 9.33
N THR A 36 17.59 16.64 9.14
CA THR A 36 16.99 17.72 9.97
C THR A 36 16.05 17.19 11.05
N GLN A 37 15.70 15.90 11.00
CA GLN A 37 14.65 15.28 11.81
C GLN A 37 13.25 15.89 11.61
N ASP A 38 13.07 16.76 10.61
CA ASP A 38 11.81 17.41 10.32
C ASP A 38 10.76 16.40 9.86
N THR A 39 9.53 16.64 10.29
CA THR A 39 8.37 15.86 9.85
C THR A 39 7.73 16.53 8.64
N CYS A 40 7.60 15.76 7.56
CA CYS A 40 6.92 16.17 6.34
C CYS A 40 5.77 15.19 6.04
N ILE A 41 4.83 15.62 5.20
CA ILE A 41 3.68 14.80 4.84
C ILE A 41 3.62 14.69 3.32
N LYS A 42 3.59 13.45 2.81
CA LYS A 42 3.33 13.17 1.41
C LYS A 42 1.83 13.14 1.18
N ILE A 43 1.37 13.93 0.23
CA ILE A 43 -0.03 14.15 -0.11
C ILE A 43 -0.27 13.78 -1.57
N GLU A 44 -1.27 12.94 -1.82
CA GLU A 44 -1.93 12.79 -3.12
C GLU A 44 -2.82 14.00 -3.35
N ARG A 45 -2.58 14.74 -4.43
CA ARG A 45 -3.32 15.97 -4.70
C ARG A 45 -4.75 15.64 -5.13
N ILE A 46 -5.69 16.47 -4.67
CA ILE A 46 -7.07 16.45 -5.12
C ILE A 46 -7.31 17.78 -5.83
N PHE A 47 -7.70 17.70 -7.10
CA PHE A 47 -7.94 18.86 -7.93
C PHE A 47 -9.37 19.36 -7.75
N GLU A 48 -9.49 20.67 -7.68
CA GLU A 48 -10.73 21.37 -7.99
C GLU A 48 -10.85 21.59 -9.50
N PHE A 49 -12.03 21.95 -9.99
CA PHE A 49 -12.29 22.17 -11.41
C PHE A 49 -11.29 23.15 -12.07
N GLY A 50 -10.91 24.20 -11.34
CA GLY A 50 -9.96 25.21 -11.83
C GLY A 50 -8.60 24.62 -12.21
N LEU A 51 -8.15 23.59 -11.48
CA LEU A 51 -6.87 22.91 -11.62
C LEU A 51 -6.89 21.77 -12.64
N LEU A 52 -8.06 21.38 -13.14
CA LEU A 52 -8.14 20.34 -14.17
C LEU A 52 -7.38 20.75 -15.45
N PRO A 53 -6.71 19.80 -16.13
CA PRO A 53 -6.19 20.03 -17.47
C PRO A 53 -7.28 20.51 -18.43
N LEU A 54 -6.95 21.43 -19.34
CA LEU A 54 -7.92 22.01 -20.28
C LEU A 54 -8.72 20.96 -21.07
N VAL A 55 -8.04 19.90 -21.51
CA VAL A 55 -8.65 18.77 -22.26
C VAL A 55 -9.72 18.02 -21.45
N LEU A 56 -9.67 18.10 -20.12
CA LEU A 56 -10.64 17.49 -19.22
C LEU A 56 -11.72 18.47 -18.76
N LYS A 57 -11.64 19.77 -19.04
CA LYS A 57 -12.68 20.72 -18.65
C LYS A 57 -13.92 20.56 -19.54
N SER A 58 -15.08 20.36 -18.93
CA SER A 58 -16.37 20.27 -19.63
C SER A 58 -17.47 20.98 -18.85
N LYS A 59 -18.57 21.33 -19.52
CA LYS A 59 -19.76 21.93 -18.88
C LYS A 59 -20.32 21.00 -17.80
N HIS A 60 -20.33 19.69 -18.05
CA HIS A 60 -20.76 18.68 -17.09
C HIS A 60 -19.89 18.69 -15.83
N ARG A 61 -18.55 18.65 -15.97
CA ARG A 61 -17.64 18.71 -14.82
C ARG A 61 -17.71 20.05 -14.09
N LYS A 62 -17.99 21.15 -14.80
CA LYS A 62 -18.21 22.45 -14.17
C LYS A 62 -19.47 22.45 -13.31
N ALA A 63 -20.58 21.91 -13.81
CA ALA A 63 -21.80 21.74 -13.04
C ALA A 63 -21.55 20.85 -11.80
N ALA A 64 -20.96 19.67 -11.98
CA ALA A 64 -20.64 18.76 -10.88
C ALA A 64 -19.72 19.41 -9.82
N SER A 65 -18.79 20.31 -10.22
CA SER A 65 -17.96 21.03 -9.25
C SER A 65 -18.75 21.97 -8.35
N ASN A 66 -19.88 22.52 -8.85
CA ASN A 66 -20.77 23.35 -8.04
C ASN A 66 -21.52 22.51 -7.00
N ASP A 67 -21.73 21.22 -7.28
CA ASP A 67 -22.33 20.24 -6.37
C ASP A 67 -21.30 19.63 -5.40
N GLY A 68 -20.03 20.06 -5.44
CA GLY A 68 -18.96 19.57 -4.57
C GLY A 68 -18.12 18.43 -5.15
N CYS A 69 -18.17 18.18 -6.46
CA CYS A 69 -17.29 17.20 -7.11
C CYS A 69 -15.82 17.67 -7.12
N LEU A 70 -14.93 16.78 -6.71
CA LEU A 70 -13.48 16.92 -6.77
C LEU A 70 -12.85 15.77 -7.58
N TRP A 71 -11.58 15.91 -7.93
CA TRP A 71 -10.86 14.93 -8.75
C TRP A 71 -9.61 14.43 -8.02
N MET A 72 -9.55 13.14 -7.72
CA MET A 72 -8.34 12.51 -7.19
C MET A 72 -7.26 12.49 -8.28
N THR A 73 -6.00 12.50 -7.88
CA THR A 73 -4.87 12.37 -8.81
C THR A 73 -3.84 11.37 -8.31
N ASP A 74 -2.99 10.88 -9.21
CA ASP A 74 -1.78 10.13 -8.85
C ASP A 74 -0.58 11.07 -8.58
N ASP A 75 -0.79 12.40 -8.67
CA ASP A 75 0.25 13.40 -8.42
C ASP A 75 0.46 13.55 -6.91
N THR A 76 1.72 13.44 -6.47
CA THR A 76 2.07 13.51 -5.07
C THR A 76 3.03 14.65 -4.79
N ILE A 77 2.74 15.39 -3.72
CA ILE A 77 3.59 16.48 -3.23
C ILE A 77 4.00 16.22 -1.79
N ILE A 78 5.11 16.80 -1.37
CA ILE A 78 5.56 16.77 0.02
C ILE A 78 5.33 18.17 0.61
N ILE A 79 4.64 18.23 1.75
CA ILE A 79 4.34 19.48 2.45
C ILE A 79 4.84 19.44 3.89
N ASN A 80 5.09 20.61 4.46
CA ASN A 80 5.21 20.76 5.90
C ASN A 80 3.80 20.69 6.56
N PRO A 81 3.65 20.01 7.71
CA PRO A 81 2.39 19.95 8.46
C PRO A 81 1.73 21.31 8.73
N ILE A 82 2.50 22.40 8.86
CA ILE A 82 1.99 23.77 9.06
C ILE A 82 1.11 24.29 7.90
N ASN A 83 1.13 23.60 6.76
CA ASN A 83 0.31 23.96 5.61
C ASN A 83 -1.06 23.27 5.61
N ILE A 84 -1.34 22.40 6.59
CA ILE A 84 -2.65 21.79 6.81
C ILE A 84 -3.53 22.78 7.56
N LEU A 85 -4.70 23.08 7.01
CA LEU A 85 -5.69 23.97 7.64
C LEU A 85 -6.70 23.18 8.47
N SER A 86 -7.25 22.12 7.90
CA SER A 86 -8.33 21.35 8.52
C SER A 86 -8.47 19.97 7.90
N LYS A 87 -9.18 19.08 8.61
CA LYS A 87 -9.73 17.85 8.06
C LYS A 87 -10.94 18.20 7.17
N VAL A 88 -11.09 17.46 6.07
CA VAL A 88 -12.28 17.54 5.20
C VAL A 88 -12.89 16.15 5.02
N ASP A 89 -14.22 16.07 5.06
CA ASP A 89 -14.96 14.84 4.78
C ASP A 89 -15.34 14.80 3.28
N ILE A 90 -14.64 13.93 2.54
CA ILE A 90 -14.83 13.71 1.10
C ILE A 90 -15.33 12.28 0.92
N TRP A 91 -16.49 12.10 0.29
CA TRP A 91 -16.98 10.79 -0.11
C TRP A 91 -16.25 10.29 -1.38
N LEU A 92 -15.91 8.99 -1.42
CA LEU A 92 -15.37 8.35 -2.62
C LEU A 92 -16.44 7.38 -3.10
N SER A 93 -16.86 7.49 -4.36
CA SER A 93 -18.05 6.77 -4.83
C SER A 93 -17.84 5.26 -5.00
N ASP A 94 -16.62 4.74 -4.79
CA ASP A 94 -16.34 3.30 -4.74
C ASP A 94 -16.66 2.66 -3.38
N ILE A 95 -16.99 3.46 -2.36
CA ILE A 95 -17.42 2.97 -1.05
C ILE A 95 -18.85 3.43 -0.74
N ASN A 96 -19.47 2.81 0.27
CA ASN A 96 -20.80 3.17 0.74
C ASN A 96 -20.93 4.68 1.00
N GLU A 97 -22.08 5.23 0.62
CA GLU A 97 -22.35 6.66 0.74
C GLU A 97 -22.28 7.11 2.21
N LEU A 98 -21.57 8.22 2.43
CA LEU A 98 -21.47 8.85 3.75
C LEU A 98 -22.72 9.70 3.99
N SER A 99 -23.26 9.67 5.20
CA SER A 99 -24.43 10.49 5.56
C SER A 99 -24.12 11.98 5.65
N ASN A 100 -22.86 12.36 5.88
CA ASN A 100 -22.39 13.74 5.97
C ASN A 100 -21.04 13.88 5.26
N TYR A 101 -21.03 14.40 4.03
CA TYR A 101 -19.83 14.78 3.30
C TYR A 101 -20.00 16.17 2.68
N GLN A 102 -18.88 16.89 2.55
CA GLN A 102 -18.86 18.20 1.91
C GLN A 102 -18.55 18.09 0.42
N TYR A 103 -17.78 17.07 0.04
CA TYR A 103 -17.32 16.85 -1.33
C TYR A 103 -17.41 15.38 -1.69
N PHE A 104 -17.40 15.08 -2.98
CA PHE A 104 -17.35 13.71 -3.49
C PHE A 104 -16.37 13.55 -4.65
N ILE A 105 -15.87 12.33 -4.86
CA ILE A 105 -14.96 11.99 -5.95
C ILE A 105 -15.44 10.72 -6.65
N ASN A 106 -15.59 10.81 -7.97
CA ASN A 106 -16.06 9.71 -8.83
C ASN A 106 -14.97 9.20 -9.80
N GLU A 107 -13.94 10.00 -10.05
CA GLU A 107 -12.89 9.67 -11.02
C GLU A 107 -11.50 10.13 -10.55
N ILE A 108 -10.48 9.48 -11.10
CA ILE A 108 -9.07 9.78 -10.90
C ILE A 108 -8.51 10.37 -12.19
N VAL A 109 -7.83 11.51 -12.07
CA VAL A 109 -7.15 12.21 -13.16
C VAL A 109 -5.67 11.85 -13.13
N TYR A 110 -5.13 11.39 -14.25
CA TYR A 110 -3.72 11.02 -14.36
C TYR A 110 -3.19 11.29 -15.76
N TYR A 111 -1.87 11.39 -15.85
CA TYR A 111 -1.15 11.66 -17.09
C TYR A 111 -0.46 10.39 -17.57
N ILE A 112 -0.71 10.01 -18.82
CA ILE A 112 -0.11 8.83 -19.42
C ILE A 112 0.14 9.08 -20.92
N ASN A 113 1.30 8.67 -21.42
CA ASN A 113 1.67 8.74 -22.84
C ASN A 113 1.43 10.12 -23.48
N GLY A 114 1.81 11.18 -22.77
CA GLY A 114 1.66 12.54 -23.28
C GLY A 114 0.27 13.17 -23.10
N ARG A 115 -0.70 12.45 -22.51
CA ARG A 115 -2.11 12.86 -22.45
C ARG A 115 -2.69 12.78 -21.04
N TRP A 116 -3.54 13.75 -20.71
CA TRP A 116 -4.38 13.69 -19.53
C TRP A 116 -5.62 12.86 -19.83
N ILE A 117 -5.90 11.89 -18.97
CA ILE A 117 -7.06 11.00 -19.06
C ILE A 117 -7.66 10.80 -17.68
N THR A 118 -8.80 10.12 -17.60
CA THR A 118 -9.41 9.71 -16.34
C THR A 118 -9.64 8.22 -16.26
N ARG A 119 -9.75 7.70 -15.04
CA ARG A 119 -10.23 6.34 -14.75
C ARG A 119 -11.21 6.39 -13.57
N PRO A 120 -12.14 5.42 -13.47
CA PRO A 120 -13.09 5.38 -12.37
C PRO A 120 -12.38 5.29 -11.00
N ILE A 121 -13.02 5.83 -9.95
CA ILE A 121 -12.46 5.87 -8.60
C ILE A 121 -12.24 4.49 -7.99
N ASP A 122 -12.94 3.46 -8.47
CA ASP A 122 -12.75 2.07 -8.05
C ASP A 122 -11.38 1.48 -8.49
N LEU A 123 -10.63 2.17 -9.36
CA LEU A 123 -9.25 1.86 -9.75
C LEU A 123 -8.22 2.73 -8.99
N ARG A 124 -8.52 3.06 -7.72
CA ARG A 124 -7.57 3.70 -6.80
C ARG A 124 -6.85 2.67 -5.94
N HIS A 125 -5.68 3.06 -5.43
CA HIS A 125 -5.09 2.36 -4.31
C HIS A 125 -5.84 2.74 -3.03
N GLN A 126 -6.44 1.73 -2.39
CA GLN A 126 -7.01 1.89 -1.05
C GLN A 126 -5.87 2.12 -0.05
N HIS A 127 -6.05 3.08 0.85
CA HIS A 127 -5.08 3.32 1.92
C HIS A 127 -5.25 2.19 2.93
N PRO A 128 -4.18 1.64 3.54
CA PRO A 128 -4.29 0.53 4.48
C PRO A 128 -5.33 0.72 5.57
N VAL A 129 -5.43 1.94 6.13
CA VAL A 129 -6.45 2.32 7.11
C VAL A 129 -7.90 2.06 6.70
N GLU A 130 -8.18 1.93 5.40
CA GLU A 130 -9.53 1.71 4.88
C GLU A 130 -9.97 0.26 5.04
N TYR A 131 -9.04 -0.67 5.27
CA TYR A 131 -9.33 -2.09 5.39
C TYR A 131 -8.58 -2.80 6.53
N ILE A 132 -7.76 -2.09 7.31
CA ILE A 132 -7.16 -2.61 8.55
C ILE A 132 -7.80 -2.00 9.79
N THR A 133 -7.97 -2.82 10.83
CA THR A 133 -8.38 -2.36 12.16
C THR A 133 -7.15 -1.86 12.92
N ILE A 134 -7.16 -0.59 13.33
CA ILE A 134 -6.08 -0.04 14.16
C ILE A 134 -6.39 -0.31 15.62
N GLN A 135 -5.44 -0.94 16.31
CA GLN A 135 -5.51 -1.14 17.75
C GLN A 135 -4.97 0.08 18.49
N ASN A 136 -5.68 0.49 19.54
CA ASN A 136 -5.22 1.55 20.43
C ASN A 136 -4.00 1.06 21.21
N SER A 137 -2.91 1.81 21.16
CA SER A 137 -1.76 1.55 22.01
C SER A 137 -2.10 1.91 23.47
N PRO A 138 -1.53 1.20 24.45
CA PRO A 138 -1.81 1.49 25.85
C PRO A 138 -1.35 2.91 26.21
N PRO A 139 -2.18 3.66 26.94
CA PRO A 139 -1.77 4.95 27.46
C PRO A 139 -0.65 4.72 28.48
N ASN A 140 0.40 5.54 28.46
CA ASN A 140 1.46 5.65 29.49
C ASN A 140 2.74 4.81 29.32
N LEU A 141 2.92 4.08 28.22
CA LEU A 141 4.21 3.45 27.92
C LEU A 141 4.85 4.06 26.67
N PRO A 142 6.18 4.21 26.62
CA PRO A 142 6.87 4.50 25.37
C PRO A 142 6.63 3.38 24.36
N ILE A 143 6.27 3.76 23.14
CA ILE A 143 5.84 2.82 22.10
C ILE A 143 6.95 2.66 21.06
N TYR A 144 7.42 1.44 20.85
CA TYR A 144 8.32 1.08 19.76
C TYR A 144 7.57 0.32 18.68
N LYS A 145 7.65 0.81 17.44
CA LYS A 145 7.03 0.18 16.27
C LYS A 145 8.07 -0.19 15.23
N PHE A 146 8.01 -1.41 14.72
CA PHE A 146 8.86 -1.85 13.63
C PHE A 146 8.11 -2.69 12.59
N PHE A 147 8.66 -2.75 11.38
CA PHE A 147 8.17 -3.60 10.31
C PHE A 147 9.14 -4.77 10.10
N LEU A 148 8.57 -5.90 9.70
CA LEU A 148 9.27 -7.09 9.29
C LEU A 148 9.14 -7.25 7.78
N ASP A 149 10.25 -7.30 7.08
CA ASP A 149 10.30 -7.75 5.69
C ASP A 149 10.60 -9.24 5.67
N ILE A 150 9.83 -9.98 4.87
CA ILE A 150 10.07 -11.40 4.61
C ILE A 150 10.71 -11.51 3.22
N TYR A 151 11.83 -12.21 3.11
CA TYR A 151 12.39 -12.62 1.84
C TYR A 151 12.29 -14.13 1.70
N ILE A 152 11.79 -14.60 0.56
CA ILE A 152 11.62 -16.02 0.25
C ILE A 152 12.36 -16.33 -1.03
N ASP A 153 13.24 -17.33 -0.96
CA ASP A 153 14.08 -17.76 -2.08
C ASP A 153 14.13 -19.28 -2.18
N LYS A 154 14.09 -19.83 -3.39
CA LYS A 154 14.18 -21.27 -3.63
C LYS A 154 15.55 -21.63 -4.20
N PHE A 155 16.25 -22.52 -3.53
CA PHE A 155 17.60 -22.93 -3.91
C PHE A 155 17.77 -24.46 -3.87
N GLY A 156 18.69 -24.97 -4.68
CA GLY A 156 19.13 -26.37 -4.62
C GLY A 156 20.11 -26.54 -3.47
N PRO A 157 19.81 -27.34 -2.43
CA PRO A 157 20.71 -27.47 -1.28
C PRO A 157 22.02 -28.20 -1.63
N PHE A 158 22.01 -28.98 -2.72
CA PHE A 158 23.16 -29.71 -3.24
C PHE A 158 23.33 -29.44 -4.74
N ARG A 159 24.55 -29.60 -5.27
CA ARG A 159 24.87 -29.37 -6.69
C ARG A 159 23.98 -30.16 -7.66
N ASN A 160 23.51 -31.34 -7.26
CA ASN A 160 22.66 -32.23 -8.05
C ASN A 160 21.28 -32.46 -7.40
N ALA A 161 20.78 -31.50 -6.62
CA ALA A 161 19.47 -31.63 -5.99
C ALA A 161 18.36 -31.57 -7.06
N TYR A 162 17.61 -32.65 -7.21
CA TYR A 162 16.40 -32.70 -8.04
C TYR A 162 15.25 -31.82 -7.51
N HIS A 163 15.36 -31.44 -6.23
CA HIS A 163 14.30 -30.80 -5.48
C HIS A 163 14.84 -29.54 -4.80
N ALA A 164 14.30 -28.38 -5.18
CA ALA A 164 14.61 -27.12 -4.54
C ALA A 164 13.93 -27.05 -3.16
N ILE A 165 14.62 -26.43 -2.20
CA ILE A 165 14.04 -26.03 -0.91
C ILE A 165 13.92 -24.52 -0.87
N GLY A 166 12.94 -24.00 -0.13
CA GLY A 166 12.82 -22.57 0.11
C GLY A 166 13.53 -22.15 1.39
N GLY A 167 14.18 -21.00 1.41
CA GLY A 167 14.59 -20.30 2.62
C GLY A 167 13.64 -19.15 2.92
N ILE A 168 13.30 -18.97 4.19
CA ILE A 168 12.51 -17.84 4.70
C ILE A 168 13.44 -16.98 5.54
N TYR A 169 13.61 -15.73 5.15
CA TYR A 169 14.48 -14.77 5.80
C TYR A 169 13.67 -13.59 6.31
N LEU A 170 13.98 -13.12 7.51
CA LEU A 170 13.39 -11.94 8.14
C LEU A 170 14.39 -10.80 8.20
N GLN A 171 13.89 -9.59 8.03
CA GLN A 171 14.66 -8.36 8.16
C GLN A 171 13.80 -7.29 8.84
N ILE A 172 14.40 -6.49 9.73
CA ILE A 172 13.73 -5.32 10.30
C ILE A 172 13.75 -4.17 9.27
N SER A 173 12.60 -3.83 8.72
CA SER A 173 12.50 -2.85 7.63
C SER A 173 12.89 -1.45 8.08
N ASN A 174 12.75 -1.12 9.38
CA ASN A 174 13.06 0.19 9.96
C ASN A 174 14.53 0.59 9.87
N MET A 175 15.43 -0.32 9.51
CA MET A 175 16.85 -0.02 9.34
C MET A 175 17.10 0.83 8.09
N LYS A 176 18.12 1.71 8.14
CA LYS A 176 18.63 2.40 6.93
C LYS A 176 19.00 1.38 5.85
N GLN A 177 18.86 1.74 4.58
CA GLN A 177 19.14 0.83 3.46
C GLN A 177 20.55 0.19 3.54
N VAL A 178 21.58 0.98 3.90
CA VAL A 178 22.96 0.48 4.07
C VAL A 178 23.06 -0.58 5.17
N LEU A 179 22.22 -0.51 6.20
CA LEU A 179 22.15 -1.54 7.23
C LEU A 179 21.33 -2.74 6.75
N ARG A 180 20.22 -2.52 6.05
CA ARG A 180 19.43 -3.61 5.45
C ARG A 180 20.25 -4.46 4.49
N GLN A 181 21.21 -3.88 3.77
CA GLN A 181 22.08 -4.63 2.86
C GLN A 181 23.12 -5.53 3.55
N LYS A 182 23.32 -5.41 4.87
CA LYS A 182 24.31 -6.23 5.59
C LYS A 182 23.75 -7.61 5.91
N PHE A 183 24.50 -8.67 5.61
CA PHE A 183 24.09 -10.06 5.91
C PHE A 183 23.73 -10.30 7.38
N LYS A 184 24.44 -9.66 8.32
CA LYS A 184 24.13 -9.76 9.76
C LYS A 184 22.74 -9.26 10.17
N ASN A 185 22.06 -8.56 9.25
CA ASN A 185 20.73 -7.99 9.43
C ASN A 185 19.66 -8.74 8.61
N HIS A 186 20.01 -9.93 8.12
CA HIS A 186 19.09 -10.91 7.54
C HIS A 186 19.09 -12.15 8.43
N PHE A 187 17.93 -12.47 8.98
CA PHE A 187 17.77 -13.58 9.92
C PHE A 187 17.12 -14.74 9.20
N LEU A 188 17.80 -15.88 9.11
CA LEU A 188 17.16 -17.10 8.64
C LEU A 188 16.11 -17.52 9.67
N TYR A 189 14.84 -17.56 9.26
CA TYR A 189 13.74 -17.97 10.11
C TYR A 189 13.46 -19.46 9.98
N GLY A 190 13.45 -19.97 8.75
CA GLY A 190 13.14 -21.37 8.51
C GLY A 190 13.26 -21.76 7.04
N PHE A 191 12.88 -23.00 6.75
CA PHE A 191 12.90 -23.56 5.41
C PHE A 191 11.51 -24.03 4.97
N ILE A 192 11.25 -23.95 3.67
CA ILE A 192 10.09 -24.53 2.99
C ILE A 192 10.57 -25.87 2.37
N PRO A 193 10.12 -27.02 2.90
CA PRO A 193 10.41 -28.32 2.31
C PRO A 193 9.89 -28.40 0.87
N TYR A 194 10.54 -29.21 0.03
CA TYR A 194 10.19 -29.34 -1.39
C TYR A 194 8.71 -29.64 -1.67
N SER A 195 8.12 -30.55 -0.89
CA SER A 195 6.74 -31.00 -1.10
C SER A 195 5.70 -30.15 -0.37
N ALA A 196 6.13 -29.17 0.44
CA ALA A 196 5.23 -28.35 1.22
C ALA A 196 4.74 -27.15 0.41
N ALA A 197 3.46 -26.81 0.57
CA ALA A 197 2.94 -25.59 -0.01
C ALA A 197 3.47 -24.37 0.77
N SER A 198 3.96 -23.35 0.06
CA SER A 198 4.57 -22.17 0.69
C SER A 198 3.60 -21.48 1.65
N ASP A 199 2.31 -21.42 1.32
CA ASP A 199 1.26 -20.83 2.15
C ASP A 199 1.05 -21.57 3.47
N GLU A 200 1.07 -22.90 3.47
CA GLU A 200 0.97 -23.73 4.68
C GLU A 200 2.16 -23.47 5.62
N VAL A 201 3.38 -23.40 5.08
CA VAL A 201 4.59 -23.15 5.86
C VAL A 201 4.62 -21.73 6.42
N LEU A 202 4.02 -20.75 5.72
CA LEU A 202 3.94 -19.37 6.19
C LEU A 202 2.82 -19.14 7.21
N GLN A 203 1.80 -20.01 7.29
CA GLN A 203 0.66 -19.80 8.22
C GLN A 203 1.08 -19.55 9.68
N PRO A 204 2.00 -20.32 10.30
CA PRO A 204 2.42 -20.06 11.67
C PRO A 204 3.07 -18.68 11.82
N ILE A 205 3.91 -18.29 10.86
CA ILE A 205 4.60 -16.99 10.86
C ILE A 205 3.59 -15.85 10.76
N ILE A 206 2.59 -15.99 9.89
CA ILE A 206 1.53 -14.99 9.74
C ILE A 206 0.75 -14.84 11.05
N LYS A 207 0.44 -15.95 11.74
CA LYS A 207 -0.21 -15.90 13.06
C LYS A 207 0.64 -15.18 14.09
N ASP A 208 1.94 -15.48 14.15
CA ASP A 208 2.86 -14.83 15.08
C ASP A 208 2.97 -13.32 14.79
N ILE A 209 3.00 -12.93 13.51
CA ILE A 209 2.97 -11.52 13.10
C ILE A 209 1.64 -10.85 13.49
N GLN A 210 0.51 -11.52 13.30
CA GLN A 210 -0.80 -10.99 13.71
C GLN A 210 -0.89 -10.77 15.23
N GLU A 211 -0.24 -11.62 16.03
CA GLU A 211 -0.13 -11.39 17.47
C GLU A 211 0.84 -10.24 17.79
N LEU A 212 1.97 -10.13 17.06
CA LEU A 212 2.89 -8.98 17.15
C LEU A 212 2.25 -7.64 16.76
N GLU A 213 1.28 -7.64 15.85
CA GLU A 213 0.49 -6.46 15.47
C GLU A 213 -0.36 -5.94 16.63
N LYS A 214 -0.78 -6.83 17.55
CA LYS A 214 -1.45 -6.43 18.79
C LYS A 214 -0.50 -5.74 19.77
N GLY A 215 0.76 -6.14 19.70
CA GLY A 215 1.84 -5.64 20.53
C GLY A 215 1.86 -6.27 21.92
N TYR A 216 3.00 -6.08 22.58
CA TYR A 216 3.28 -6.64 23.89
C TYR A 216 4.09 -5.64 24.71
N GLU A 217 4.04 -5.83 26.02
CA GLU A 217 4.92 -5.12 26.92
C GLU A 217 6.25 -5.86 27.04
N LEU A 218 7.36 -5.14 26.92
CA LEU A 218 8.71 -5.66 27.09
C LEU A 218 9.53 -4.73 27.99
N GLU A 219 10.48 -5.31 28.72
CA GLU A 219 11.51 -4.56 29.44
C GLU A 219 12.76 -4.44 28.55
N ILE A 220 13.09 -3.21 28.15
CA ILE A 220 14.27 -2.92 27.33
C ILE A 220 15.10 -1.88 28.08
N ASN A 221 16.36 -2.19 28.39
CA ASN A 221 17.28 -1.31 29.12
C ASN A 221 16.66 -0.76 30.43
N ASN A 222 16.05 -1.63 31.24
CA ASN A 222 15.38 -1.30 32.50
C ASN A 222 14.18 -0.33 32.35
N GLN A 223 13.62 -0.22 31.14
CA GLN A 223 12.45 0.58 30.86
C GLN A 223 11.34 -0.31 30.30
N ARG A 224 10.15 -0.23 30.90
CA ARG A 224 8.95 -0.85 30.35
C ARG A 224 8.52 -0.10 29.10
N VAL A 225 8.40 -0.82 28.00
CA VAL A 225 8.00 -0.28 26.70
C VAL A 225 6.91 -1.15 26.09
N TRP A 226 6.04 -0.52 25.30
CA TRP A 226 5.10 -1.23 24.46
C TRP A 226 5.71 -1.44 23.07
N VAL A 227 5.88 -2.69 22.67
CA VAL A 227 6.45 -3.04 21.37
C VAL A 227 5.37 -3.63 20.50
N SER A 228 5.18 -3.06 19.32
CA SER A 228 4.34 -3.65 18.28
C SER A 228 5.11 -3.72 16.97
N GLY A 229 4.74 -4.66 16.12
CA GLY A 229 5.31 -4.71 14.78
C GLY A 229 4.32 -5.28 13.78
N GLY A 230 4.68 -5.29 12.51
CA GLY A 230 3.81 -5.83 11.48
C GLY A 230 4.59 -6.19 10.22
N LEU A 231 3.92 -6.88 9.30
CA LEU A 231 4.51 -7.21 8.02
C LEU A 231 4.66 -5.95 7.16
N GLY A 232 5.88 -5.69 6.69
CA GLY A 232 6.21 -4.61 5.76
C GLY A 232 5.98 -5.05 4.33
N VAL A 233 6.90 -5.87 3.81
CA VAL A 233 6.81 -6.45 2.47
C VAL A 233 7.27 -7.90 2.45
N ILE A 234 6.63 -8.71 1.60
CA ILE A 234 7.17 -10.00 1.19
C ILE A 234 7.86 -9.81 -0.15
N THR A 235 9.13 -10.20 -0.21
CA THR A 235 9.98 -10.12 -1.39
C THR A 235 10.41 -11.51 -1.81
N SER A 236 10.48 -11.71 -3.11
CA SER A 236 10.83 -13.00 -3.71
C SER A 236 11.24 -12.78 -5.16
N ASP A 237 11.82 -13.81 -5.77
CA ASP A 237 12.07 -13.81 -7.21
C ASP A 237 10.75 -13.86 -8.00
N LEU A 238 10.80 -13.61 -9.31
CA LEU A 238 9.58 -13.50 -10.12
C LEU A 238 8.68 -14.75 -10.06
N PRO A 239 9.20 -15.99 -10.18
CA PRO A 239 8.37 -17.20 -10.06
C PRO A 239 7.68 -17.35 -8.71
N GLU A 240 8.39 -17.13 -7.59
CA GLU A 240 7.80 -17.28 -6.26
C GLU A 240 6.87 -16.10 -5.92
N GLY A 241 7.22 -14.88 -6.35
CA GLY A 241 6.39 -13.70 -6.20
C GLY A 241 5.06 -13.82 -6.92
N ASN A 242 5.03 -14.41 -8.12
CA ASN A 242 3.77 -14.70 -8.81
C ASN A 242 2.90 -15.68 -8.03
N LYS A 243 3.48 -16.75 -7.48
CA LYS A 243 2.74 -17.70 -6.64
C LYS A 243 2.14 -17.02 -5.41
N GLN A 244 2.91 -16.19 -4.73
CA GLN A 244 2.46 -15.42 -3.56
C GLN A 244 1.34 -14.43 -3.92
N ALA A 245 1.39 -13.83 -5.11
CA ALA A 245 0.36 -12.94 -5.61
C ALA A 245 -0.90 -13.67 -6.13
N GLY A 246 -0.92 -15.02 -6.14
CA GLY A 246 -2.02 -15.79 -6.73
C GLY A 246 -2.09 -15.68 -8.25
N VAL A 247 -0.98 -15.35 -8.90
CA VAL A 247 -0.87 -15.18 -10.36
C VAL A 247 -0.10 -16.35 -10.96
N LYS A 248 -0.47 -16.77 -12.17
CA LYS A 248 0.27 -17.80 -12.91
C LYS A 248 1.69 -17.33 -13.24
N ASN A 249 2.54 -18.25 -13.70
CA ASN A 249 3.92 -17.94 -14.10
C ASN A 249 3.97 -16.85 -15.19
N HIS A 250 5.16 -16.29 -15.39
CA HIS A 250 5.40 -15.19 -16.35
C HIS A 250 5.07 -15.55 -17.81
N ASN A 251 5.03 -16.84 -18.17
CA ASN A 251 4.68 -17.32 -19.51
C ASN A 251 3.17 -17.48 -19.73
N ALA A 252 2.34 -17.27 -18.70
CA ALA A 252 0.90 -17.27 -18.86
C ALA A 252 0.43 -16.03 -19.63
N ASN A 253 -0.74 -16.15 -20.28
CA ASN A 253 -1.38 -15.04 -20.99
C ASN A 253 -1.48 -13.75 -20.17
N TYR A 254 -1.63 -13.85 -18.85
CA TYR A 254 -1.68 -12.71 -17.92
C TYR A 254 -0.75 -12.94 -16.71
N GLY A 255 0.54 -13.19 -16.98
CA GLY A 255 1.55 -13.53 -15.98
C GLY A 255 2.08 -12.37 -15.12
N CYS A 256 1.71 -11.12 -15.40
CA CYS A 256 2.15 -9.96 -14.60
C CYS A 256 1.37 -9.87 -13.28
N CYS A 257 2.08 -9.68 -12.15
CA CYS A 257 1.47 -9.46 -10.84
C CYS A 257 0.93 -8.04 -10.61
N ASN A 258 1.34 -7.07 -11.45
CA ASN A 258 0.97 -5.66 -11.29
C ASN A 258 -0.14 -5.21 -12.25
N CYS A 259 -0.31 -5.87 -13.39
CA CYS A 259 -1.31 -5.49 -14.39
C CYS A 259 -1.86 -6.67 -15.19
N MET A 260 -2.88 -6.39 -16.00
CA MET A 260 -3.60 -7.32 -16.86
C MET A 260 -3.11 -7.27 -18.31
N ILE A 261 -1.84 -6.93 -18.54
CA ILE A 261 -1.27 -6.96 -19.90
C ILE A 261 -1.24 -8.39 -20.41
N HIS A 262 -1.60 -8.59 -21.68
CA HIS A 262 -1.53 -9.89 -22.30
C HIS A 262 -0.07 -10.22 -22.69
N HIS A 263 0.33 -11.49 -22.66
CA HIS A 263 1.68 -11.95 -23.01
C HIS A 263 2.15 -11.44 -24.39
N ASN A 264 1.24 -11.40 -25.36
CA ASN A 264 1.56 -10.92 -26.71
C ASN A 264 1.77 -9.40 -26.79
N ASP A 265 1.33 -8.65 -25.78
CA ASP A 265 1.37 -7.19 -25.76
C ASP A 265 2.48 -6.65 -24.86
N LEU A 266 3.37 -7.51 -24.33
CA LEU A 266 4.47 -7.10 -23.44
C LEU A 266 5.42 -6.06 -24.05
N HIS A 267 5.40 -5.89 -25.38
CA HIS A 267 6.18 -4.90 -26.11
C HIS A 267 5.49 -3.52 -26.18
N ASP A 268 4.22 -3.41 -25.77
CA ASP A 268 3.47 -2.16 -25.78
C ASP A 268 3.89 -1.24 -24.64
N ILE A 269 4.84 -0.37 -24.93
CA ILE A 269 5.31 0.67 -23.99
C ILE A 269 4.24 1.71 -23.65
N PHE A 270 3.13 1.75 -24.40
CA PHE A 270 2.01 2.66 -24.18
C PHE A 270 0.87 1.99 -23.41
N PHE A 271 1.03 0.75 -22.96
CA PHE A 271 0.00 0.03 -22.23
C PHE A 271 -0.41 0.80 -20.95
N ASN A 272 -1.72 0.96 -20.76
CA ASN A 272 -2.24 1.72 -19.64
C ASN A 272 -2.29 0.89 -18.36
N ILE A 273 -1.14 0.76 -17.70
CA ILE A 273 -0.97 -0.01 -16.45
C ILE A 273 -1.92 0.47 -15.37
N ALA A 274 -2.19 1.76 -15.23
CA ALA A 274 -3.07 2.27 -14.19
C ALA A 274 -4.54 1.88 -14.45
N LYS A 275 -5.01 1.92 -15.70
CA LYS A 275 -6.36 1.48 -16.04
C LYS A 275 -6.52 -0.04 -15.96
N HIS A 276 -5.48 -0.78 -16.33
CA HIS A 276 -5.47 -2.24 -16.38
C HIS A 276 -4.64 -2.86 -15.25
N GLY A 277 -4.52 -2.15 -14.13
CA GLY A 277 -3.74 -2.59 -12.97
C GLY A 277 -4.42 -3.72 -12.21
N ARG A 278 -3.64 -4.52 -11.51
CA ARG A 278 -4.15 -5.45 -10.50
C ARG A 278 -4.22 -4.71 -9.18
N TYR A 279 -5.44 -4.36 -8.79
CA TYR A 279 -5.72 -3.70 -7.52
C TYR A 279 -6.17 -4.74 -6.49
N HIS A 280 -5.62 -4.68 -5.28
CA HIS A 280 -5.87 -5.68 -4.24
C HIS A 280 -7.36 -6.01 -4.06
N HIS A 281 -8.20 -4.99 -3.85
CA HIS A 281 -9.64 -5.17 -3.64
C HIS A 281 -10.36 -5.78 -4.85
N LYS A 282 -9.92 -5.48 -6.08
CA LYS A 282 -10.49 -6.10 -7.29
C LYS A 282 -9.99 -7.52 -7.51
N THR A 283 -8.70 -7.76 -7.30
CA THR A 283 -8.10 -9.08 -7.47
C THR A 283 -8.64 -10.07 -6.45
N MET A 284 -8.90 -9.64 -5.20
CA MET A 284 -9.53 -10.49 -4.20
C MET A 284 -10.94 -10.93 -4.60
N LEU A 285 -11.75 -10.03 -5.18
CA LEU A 285 -13.07 -10.37 -5.71
C LEU A 285 -12.96 -11.40 -6.84
N GLN A 286 -12.05 -11.18 -7.80
CA GLN A 286 -11.81 -12.13 -8.89
C GLN A 286 -11.39 -13.52 -8.40
N ILE A 287 -10.52 -13.58 -7.39
CA ILE A 287 -10.11 -14.86 -6.78
C ILE A 287 -11.30 -15.56 -6.13
N ALA A 288 -12.15 -14.81 -5.42
CA ALA A 288 -13.35 -15.35 -4.79
C ALA A 288 -14.33 -15.89 -5.84
N ASP A 289 -14.57 -15.15 -6.92
CA ASP A 289 -15.44 -15.55 -8.03
C ASP A 289 -14.94 -16.85 -8.69
N VAL A 290 -13.63 -16.97 -8.93
CA VAL A 290 -13.03 -18.18 -9.50
C VAL A 290 -13.19 -19.39 -8.56
N LYS A 291 -13.01 -19.19 -7.25
CA LYS A 291 -13.21 -20.27 -6.26
C LYS A 291 -14.67 -20.73 -6.21
N ASN A 292 -15.61 -19.78 -6.27
CA ASN A 292 -17.05 -20.07 -6.26
C ASN A 292 -17.55 -20.72 -7.56
N ALA A 293 -16.86 -20.50 -8.68
CA ALA A 293 -17.19 -21.14 -9.96
C ALA A 293 -16.64 -22.58 -10.09
N GLN A 294 -15.75 -22.99 -9.19
CA GLN A 294 -15.18 -24.35 -9.14
C GLN A 294 -15.98 -25.31 -8.25
N THR A 295 -16.96 -24.80 -7.50
CA THR A 295 -17.97 -25.56 -6.75
C THR A 295 -19.24 -25.73 -7.57
#